data_AF-A0A5R9M0H7-F1
#
_entry.id   AF-A0A5R9M0H7-F1
#
_cell.length_a   1.000
_cell.length_b   1.000
_cell.length_c   1.000
_cell.angle_alpha   90.00
_cell.angle_beta   90.00
_cell.angle_gamma   90.00
#
_symmetry.space_group_name_H-M   'P 1'
#
loop_
_entity.id
_entity.type
_entity.pdbx_description
1 polymer ?
#
loop_
_entity_poly.entity_id
_entity_poly.type
_entity_poly.pdbx_seq_one_letter_code
_entity_poly.pdbx_strand_id
1 'polypeptide(L)'
;MPETTYPTAAPPRGRPKHEAAAEEFTPRAARRETAQRFSRLVGSLATGELEFPLPGTGRTAERFAALCAVAEQDLSLARLAEGHADALAVLAELAGPAPGPADRWGVWAAEPPGEGLTATRVGEGWELNGLKQYSSGAHSCTHALVTATAEDGRRLFAVRISPPACEPVDGSWQAIGMAGSDTPDVRFTAVPATAVGDVEAYLTRPGFQHGGIGVAACWYGGARAVVRTLREAAAGRPDPHTDAHLGHIDMRLHAVEAVLAQAAAEIDQDPIDLGGGARLRSLRVRALVEDACTEVLTRVGRATGAGPLCHDVRHARNVADLTVYIRQHHAERNLAELGALVARPNEAR
;
A
#
# COMPACT_ATOMS: atom_id res chain seq x y z
N MET A 1 2.40 29.46 -69.44
CA MET A 1 3.49 30.41 -69.15
C MET A 1 2.85 31.78 -69.06
N PRO A 2 2.81 32.46 -67.90
CA PRO A 2 3.86 32.50 -66.89
C PRO A 2 3.56 31.72 -65.60
N GLU A 3 4.64 31.39 -64.91
CA GLU A 3 4.74 30.63 -63.67
C GLU A 3 4.37 31.49 -62.46
N THR A 4 3.54 30.94 -61.57
CA THR A 4 3.31 31.48 -60.23
C THR A 4 4.20 30.72 -59.25
N THR A 5 5.27 31.36 -58.80
CA THR A 5 6.23 30.80 -57.84
C THR A 5 5.60 30.80 -56.44
N TYR A 6 5.40 29.62 -55.84
CA TYR A 6 5.05 29.50 -54.42
C TYR A 6 6.31 29.60 -53.55
N PRO A 7 6.29 30.30 -52.41
CA PRO A 7 7.43 30.32 -51.50
C PRO A 7 7.55 28.98 -50.77
N THR A 8 8.74 28.38 -50.87
CA THR A 8 9.12 27.17 -50.14
C THR A 8 9.22 27.47 -48.66
N ALA A 9 8.33 26.90 -47.84
CA ALA A 9 8.41 26.97 -46.39
C ALA A 9 9.67 26.23 -45.91
N ALA A 10 10.47 26.91 -45.08
CA ALA A 10 11.62 26.30 -44.42
C ALA A 10 11.18 25.15 -43.50
N PRO A 11 11.95 24.04 -43.41
CA PRO A 11 11.61 22.94 -42.53
C PRO A 11 11.62 23.40 -41.06
N PRO A 12 10.72 22.88 -40.20
CA PRO A 12 10.71 23.24 -38.79
C PRO A 12 12.03 22.83 -38.14
N ARG A 13 12.64 23.77 -37.41
CA ARG A 13 13.85 23.56 -36.62
C ARG A 13 13.61 22.40 -35.65
N GLY A 14 14.52 21.42 -35.68
CA GLY A 14 14.44 20.20 -34.89
C GLY A 14 14.28 20.50 -33.39
N ARG A 15 13.36 19.78 -32.76
CA ARG A 15 13.31 19.69 -31.30
C ARG A 15 14.63 19.08 -30.82
N PRO A 16 15.24 19.57 -29.73
CA PRO A 16 16.39 18.90 -29.14
C PRO A 16 15.95 17.50 -28.70
N LYS A 17 16.56 16.47 -29.30
CA LYS A 17 16.49 15.10 -28.78
C LYS A 17 17.26 15.09 -27.46
N HIS A 18 16.56 15.20 -26.35
CA HIS A 18 17.09 14.74 -25.07
C HIS A 18 17.09 13.21 -25.12
N GLU A 19 18.15 12.62 -25.66
CA GLU A 19 18.48 11.21 -25.44
C GLU A 19 18.99 11.06 -24.00
N ALA A 20 18.08 11.19 -23.03
CA ALA A 20 18.23 10.42 -21.81
C ALA A 20 17.96 8.97 -22.24
N ALA A 21 18.97 8.10 -22.17
CA ALA A 21 18.77 6.67 -22.39
C ALA A 21 17.58 6.24 -21.51
N ALA A 22 16.50 5.76 -22.13
CA ALA A 22 15.37 5.26 -21.39
C ALA A 22 15.87 4.09 -20.54
N GLU A 23 16.00 4.29 -19.23
CA GLU A 23 16.35 3.20 -18.32
C GLU A 23 15.29 2.12 -18.48
N GLU A 24 15.73 0.95 -18.93
CA GLU A 24 14.86 -0.21 -19.12
C GLU A 24 14.23 -0.58 -17.78
N PHE A 25 12.89 -0.61 -17.73
CA PHE A 25 12.20 -1.07 -16.53
C PHE A 25 12.51 -2.53 -16.30
N THR A 26 13.09 -2.83 -15.13
CA THR A 26 13.20 -4.19 -14.62
C THR A 26 12.64 -4.25 -13.20
N PRO A 27 11.97 -5.35 -12.79
CA PRO A 27 11.52 -5.53 -11.41
C PRO A 27 12.65 -5.35 -10.39
N ARG A 28 13.88 -5.79 -10.74
CA ARG A 28 15.07 -5.63 -9.90
C ARG A 28 15.47 -4.16 -9.71
N ALA A 29 15.41 -3.35 -10.77
CA ALA A 29 15.69 -1.91 -10.67
C ALA A 29 14.62 -1.19 -9.84
N ALA A 30 13.34 -1.48 -10.09
CA ALA A 30 12.22 -0.92 -9.34
C ALA A 30 12.31 -1.23 -7.84
N ARG A 31 12.63 -2.49 -7.49
CA ARG A 31 12.94 -2.89 -6.10
C ARG A 31 14.06 -2.06 -5.50
N ARG A 32 15.19 -1.91 -6.21
CA ARG A 32 16.37 -1.20 -5.69
C ARG A 32 16.08 0.28 -5.45
N GLU A 33 15.39 0.92 -6.39
CA GLU A 33 14.96 2.31 -6.28
C GLU A 33 14.01 2.50 -5.09
N THR A 34 12.99 1.65 -4.98
CA THR A 34 12.01 1.70 -3.89
C THR A 34 12.68 1.48 -2.53
N ALA A 35 13.60 0.51 -2.41
CA ALA A 35 14.33 0.24 -1.17
C ALA A 35 15.20 1.42 -0.72
N GLN A 36 15.85 2.13 -1.65
CA GLN A 36 16.61 3.34 -1.34
C GLN A 36 15.70 4.48 -0.88
N ARG A 37 14.56 4.67 -1.56
CA ARG A 37 13.56 5.68 -1.16
C ARG A 37 12.97 5.36 0.20
N PHE A 38 12.68 4.09 0.49
CA PHE A 38 12.18 3.64 1.79
C PHE A 38 13.20 3.89 2.90
N SER A 39 14.49 3.64 2.64
CA SER A 39 15.55 3.94 3.61
C SER A 39 15.66 5.43 3.93
N ARG A 40 15.55 6.31 2.91
CA ARG A 40 15.50 7.76 3.12
C ARG A 40 14.25 8.19 3.88
N LEU A 41 13.10 7.61 3.54
CA LEU A 41 11.83 7.90 4.21
C LEU A 41 11.91 7.59 5.70
N VAL A 42 12.42 6.42 6.09
CA VAL A 42 12.64 6.07 7.50
C VAL A 42 13.64 7.01 8.17
N GLY A 43 14.69 7.44 7.45
CA GLY A 43 15.59 8.49 7.93
C GLY A 43 14.88 9.81 8.26
N SER A 44 13.97 10.27 7.38
CA SER A 44 13.16 11.48 7.63
C SER A 44 12.15 11.31 8.77
N LEU A 45 11.64 10.09 9.01
CA LEU A 45 10.83 9.80 10.20
C LEU A 45 11.66 9.94 11.48
N ALA A 46 12.91 9.47 11.46
CA ALA A 46 13.79 9.53 12.62
C ALA A 46 14.23 10.96 12.98
N THR A 47 14.29 11.87 12.00
CA THR A 47 14.60 13.30 12.22
C THR A 47 13.37 14.16 12.49
N GLY A 48 12.15 13.62 12.33
CA GLY A 48 10.89 14.36 12.46
C GLY A 48 10.55 15.24 11.26
N GLU A 49 11.26 15.12 10.13
CA GLU A 49 10.93 15.81 8.88
C GLU A 49 9.64 15.27 8.24
N LEU A 50 9.37 13.99 8.47
CA LEU A 50 8.13 13.32 8.10
C LEU A 50 7.57 12.68 9.38
N GLU A 51 6.24 12.60 9.49
CA GLU A 51 5.58 11.91 10.59
C GLU A 51 4.44 11.03 10.06
N PHE A 52 4.29 9.85 10.66
CA PHE A 52 3.06 9.07 10.60
C PHE A 52 2.53 8.93 12.02
N PRO A 53 1.62 9.83 12.47
CA PRO A 53 1.04 9.75 13.80
C PRO A 53 0.41 8.38 14.05
N LEU A 54 0.41 7.93 15.31
CA LEU A 54 -0.28 6.71 15.69
C LEU A 54 -1.80 6.89 15.48
N PRO A 55 -2.51 5.88 14.95
CA PRO A 55 -3.97 5.96 14.83
C PRO A 55 -4.61 6.13 16.21
N GLY A 56 -5.67 6.93 16.29
CA GLY A 56 -6.43 7.15 17.53
C GLY A 56 -5.82 8.18 18.50
N THR A 57 -4.83 8.96 18.07
CA THR A 57 -4.14 9.96 18.91
C THR A 57 -4.62 11.40 18.67
N GLY A 58 -5.73 11.59 17.95
CA GLY A 58 -6.24 12.91 17.57
C GLY A 58 -5.65 13.45 16.25
N ARG A 59 -4.77 12.68 15.61
CA ARG A 59 -4.06 13.03 14.36
C ARG A 59 -4.21 11.95 13.28
N THR A 60 -5.27 11.14 13.32
CA THR A 60 -5.45 10.05 12.35
C THR A 60 -5.62 10.58 10.92
N ALA A 61 -6.25 11.75 10.76
CA ALA A 61 -6.40 12.38 9.44
C ALA A 61 -5.04 12.76 8.83
N GLU A 62 -4.11 13.25 9.64
CA GLU A 62 -2.74 13.57 9.19
C GLU A 62 -1.99 12.31 8.75
N ARG A 63 -2.16 11.20 9.49
CA ARG A 63 -1.62 9.90 9.08
C ARG A 63 -2.13 9.47 7.70
N PHE A 64 -3.44 9.53 7.48
CA PHE A 64 -4.03 9.16 6.18
C PHE A 64 -3.56 10.08 5.05
N ALA A 65 -3.47 11.40 5.31
CA ALA A 65 -2.96 12.36 4.34
C ALA A 65 -1.50 12.07 3.96
N ALA A 66 -0.63 11.78 4.94
CA ALA A 66 0.77 11.44 4.70
C ALA A 66 0.92 10.14 3.88
N LEU A 67 0.16 9.09 4.22
CA LEU A 67 0.14 7.83 3.47
C LEU A 67 -0.35 8.02 2.03
N CYS A 68 -1.43 8.79 1.86
CA CYS A 68 -1.95 9.17 0.54
C CYS A 68 -0.90 9.93 -0.28
N ALA A 69 -0.19 10.89 0.33
CA ALA A 69 0.83 11.69 -0.36
C ALA A 69 2.02 10.84 -0.82
N VAL A 70 2.47 9.87 -0.01
CA VAL A 70 3.51 8.92 -0.43
C VAL A 70 3.00 8.04 -1.57
N ALA A 71 1.76 7.54 -1.49
CA ALA A 71 1.17 6.70 -2.54
C ALA A 71 0.93 7.43 -3.86
N GLU A 72 0.62 8.73 -3.80
CA GLU A 72 0.48 9.56 -5.01
C GLU A 72 1.82 9.75 -5.76
N GLN A 73 2.94 9.64 -5.03
CA GLN A 73 4.28 9.66 -5.61
C GLN A 73 4.67 8.27 -6.13
N ASP A 74 4.46 7.23 -5.34
CA ASP A 74 4.89 5.86 -5.62
C ASP A 74 4.15 4.84 -4.73
N LEU A 75 3.32 4.00 -5.35
CA LEU A 75 2.50 2.99 -4.66
C LEU A 75 3.34 1.87 -4.02
N SER A 76 4.44 1.48 -4.66
CA SER A 76 5.36 0.49 -4.12
C SER A 76 6.06 1.02 -2.85
N LEU A 77 6.48 2.28 -2.85
CA LEU A 77 7.03 2.96 -1.66
C LEU A 77 5.96 3.08 -0.57
N ALA A 78 4.73 3.44 -0.92
CA ALA A 78 3.65 3.56 0.04
C ALA A 78 3.34 2.24 0.73
N ARG A 79 3.43 1.11 0.03
CA ARG A 79 3.28 -0.21 0.65
C ARG A 79 4.33 -0.47 1.74
N LEU A 80 5.58 -0.04 1.52
CA LEU A 80 6.64 -0.19 2.53
C LEU A 80 6.47 0.81 3.68
N ALA A 81 6.13 2.06 3.37
CA ALA A 81 5.89 3.10 4.38
C ALA A 81 4.69 2.77 5.28
N GLU A 82 3.60 2.27 4.68
CA GLU A 82 2.41 1.81 5.40
C GLU A 82 2.73 0.62 6.30
N GLY A 83 3.39 -0.41 5.77
CA GLY A 83 3.80 -1.56 6.58
C GLY A 83 4.75 -1.18 7.73
N HIS A 84 5.65 -0.21 7.51
CA HIS A 84 6.48 0.34 8.58
C HIS A 84 5.65 1.06 9.64
N ALA A 85 4.79 1.99 9.21
CA ALA A 85 3.96 2.77 10.11
C ALA A 85 2.94 1.92 10.88
N ASP A 86 2.44 0.81 10.30
CA ASP A 86 1.59 -0.16 11.01
C ASP A 86 2.41 -0.97 12.01
N ALA A 87 3.62 -1.41 11.65
CA ALA A 87 4.50 -2.10 12.61
C ALA A 87 4.79 -1.25 13.85
N LEU A 88 5.07 0.04 13.69
CA LEU A 88 5.27 0.95 14.82
C LEU A 88 4.01 1.07 15.69
N ALA A 89 2.82 1.10 15.08
CA ALA A 89 1.56 1.15 15.81
C ALA A 89 1.28 -0.15 16.58
N VAL A 90 1.53 -1.31 15.96
CA VAL A 90 1.39 -2.61 16.62
C VAL A 90 2.34 -2.74 17.80
N LEU A 91 3.61 -2.34 17.64
CA LEU A 91 4.61 -2.38 18.71
C LEU A 91 4.21 -1.48 19.89
N ALA A 92 3.68 -0.29 19.61
CA ALA A 92 3.18 0.62 20.64
C ALA A 92 1.95 0.06 21.39
N GLU A 93 1.02 -0.57 20.66
CA GLU A 93 -0.23 -1.12 21.22
C GLU A 93 -0.01 -2.41 22.03
N LEU A 94 0.90 -3.28 21.57
CA LEU A 94 1.13 -4.60 22.15
C LEU A 94 2.40 -4.70 23.00
N ALA A 95 2.95 -3.56 23.43
CA ALA A 95 4.17 -3.47 24.24
C ALA A 95 5.36 -4.26 23.65
N GLY A 96 5.56 -4.17 22.34
CA GLY A 96 6.67 -4.80 21.64
C GLY A 96 8.00 -4.08 21.85
N PRO A 97 9.11 -4.61 21.27
CA PRO A 97 10.42 -3.98 21.37
C PRO A 97 10.43 -2.57 20.77
N ALA A 98 11.18 -1.66 21.40
CA ALA A 98 11.35 -0.29 20.93
C ALA A 98 12.14 -0.26 19.60
N PRO A 99 11.59 0.31 18.52
CA PRO A 99 12.29 0.46 17.24
C PRO A 99 13.50 1.39 17.34
N GLY A 100 14.61 1.02 16.71
CA GLY A 100 15.73 1.91 16.47
C GLY A 100 15.47 2.91 15.33
N PRO A 101 16.17 4.06 15.30
CA PRO A 101 15.92 5.13 14.33
C PRO A 101 16.23 4.76 12.87
N ALA A 102 17.06 3.74 12.64
CA ALA A 102 17.38 3.25 11.30
C ALA A 102 16.64 1.94 10.94
N ASP A 103 15.79 1.45 11.85
CA ASP A 103 15.12 0.17 11.69
C ASP A 103 13.98 0.30 10.68
N ARG A 104 14.05 -0.52 9.64
CA ARG A 104 13.02 -0.64 8.62
C ARG A 104 12.16 -1.84 8.94
N TRP A 105 10.97 -1.55 9.45
CA TRP A 105 10.00 -2.57 9.85
C TRP A 105 9.01 -2.90 8.73
N GLY A 106 8.61 -4.16 8.64
CA GLY A 106 7.44 -4.60 7.90
C GLY A 106 6.47 -5.39 8.77
N VAL A 107 5.22 -5.55 8.31
CA VAL A 107 4.22 -6.46 8.90
C VAL A 107 3.92 -7.56 7.90
N TRP A 108 4.30 -8.79 8.23
CA TRP A 108 4.10 -9.98 7.41
C TRP A 108 3.06 -10.87 8.11
N ALA A 109 1.79 -10.62 7.80
CA ALA A 109 0.66 -11.31 8.44
C ALA A 109 -0.15 -12.18 7.46
N ALA A 110 0.24 -12.23 6.18
CA ALA A 110 -0.46 -13.03 5.18
C ALA A 110 -0.32 -14.53 5.49
N GLU A 111 -1.43 -15.25 5.35
CA GLU A 111 -1.53 -16.69 5.57
C GLU A 111 -2.47 -17.32 4.52
N PRO A 112 -2.08 -17.29 3.24
CA PRO A 112 -2.79 -18.05 2.22
C PRO A 112 -2.65 -19.57 2.49
N PRO A 113 -3.48 -20.43 1.86
CA PRO A 113 -3.32 -21.88 1.97
C PRO A 113 -1.95 -22.35 1.46
N GLY A 114 -1.28 -23.23 2.20
CA GLY A 114 0.02 -23.77 1.82
C GLY A 114 0.93 -24.03 3.04
N GLU A 115 2.24 -24.06 2.78
CA GLU A 115 3.24 -24.05 3.85
C GLU A 115 3.15 -22.74 4.63
N GLY A 116 3.08 -22.83 5.96
CA GLY A 116 3.05 -21.68 6.85
C GLY A 116 4.35 -21.52 7.64
N LEU A 117 4.32 -20.53 8.53
CA LEU A 117 5.38 -20.30 9.50
C LEU A 117 4.95 -20.87 10.86
N THR A 118 5.80 -21.68 11.49
CA THR A 118 5.57 -22.21 12.84
C THR A 118 6.52 -21.56 13.83
N ALA A 119 6.10 -21.54 15.10
CA ALA A 119 6.87 -21.05 16.21
C ALA A 119 6.99 -22.11 17.30
N THR A 120 8.22 -22.38 17.74
CA THR A 120 8.50 -23.32 18.83
C THR A 120 9.23 -22.61 19.95
N ARG A 121 8.98 -23.01 21.21
CA ARG A 121 9.73 -22.50 22.35
C ARG A 121 11.12 -23.14 22.39
N VAL A 122 12.15 -22.32 22.53
CA VAL A 122 13.55 -22.75 22.69
C VAL A 122 14.17 -21.95 23.85
N GLY A 123 14.36 -22.63 24.99
CA GLY A 123 14.73 -21.96 26.24
C GLY A 123 13.65 -20.95 26.66
N GLU A 124 14.06 -19.71 26.97
CA GLU A 124 13.15 -18.61 27.30
C GLU A 124 12.61 -17.88 26.04
N GLY A 125 13.11 -18.23 24.85
CA GLY A 125 12.79 -17.56 23.60
C GLY A 125 11.89 -18.38 22.66
N TRP A 126 11.71 -17.85 21.46
CA TRP A 126 11.02 -18.51 20.37
C TRP A 126 11.92 -18.67 19.16
N GLU A 127 11.65 -19.70 18.39
CA GLU A 127 12.29 -19.96 17.11
C GLU A 127 11.22 -20.12 16.03
N LEU A 128 11.39 -19.43 14.90
CA LEU A 128 10.51 -19.51 13.74
C LEU A 128 11.13 -20.36 12.63
N ASN A 129 10.31 -21.25 12.05
CA ASN A 129 10.68 -22.12 10.95
C ASN A 129 9.54 -22.22 9.93
N GLY A 130 9.89 -22.32 8.64
CA GLY A 130 8.93 -22.51 7.55
C GLY A 130 8.95 -21.39 6.52
N LEU A 131 7.81 -21.18 5.84
CA LEU A 131 7.68 -20.21 4.77
C LEU A 131 6.69 -19.10 5.16
N LYS A 132 7.12 -17.85 5.05
CA LYS A 132 6.22 -16.69 5.17
C LYS A 132 5.96 -16.07 3.81
N GLN A 133 4.71 -16.19 3.36
CA GLN A 133 4.31 -15.70 2.05
C GLN A 133 4.02 -14.21 2.06
N TYR A 134 4.21 -13.56 0.91
CA TYR A 134 3.94 -12.14 0.70
C TYR A 134 4.65 -11.19 1.70
N SER A 135 5.97 -11.34 1.83
CA SER A 135 6.78 -10.57 2.76
C SER A 135 7.25 -9.25 2.14
N SER A 136 6.39 -8.22 2.13
CA SER A 136 6.71 -6.92 1.53
C SER A 136 7.98 -6.30 2.11
N GLY A 137 8.84 -5.80 1.23
CA GLY A 137 10.14 -5.23 1.57
C GLY A 137 11.20 -6.27 1.94
N ALA A 138 11.08 -7.53 1.52
CA ALA A 138 11.92 -8.64 1.97
C ALA A 138 13.45 -8.37 1.91
N HIS A 139 13.93 -7.61 0.92
CA HIS A 139 15.35 -7.25 0.77
C HIS A 139 15.72 -5.90 1.41
N SER A 140 14.75 -5.16 1.96
CA SER A 140 14.95 -3.81 2.48
C SER A 140 14.63 -3.66 3.96
N CYS A 141 13.67 -4.43 4.49
CA CYS A 141 13.34 -4.47 5.91
C CYS A 141 14.50 -5.07 6.71
N THR A 142 14.80 -4.46 7.85
CA THR A 142 15.77 -4.98 8.84
C THR A 142 15.07 -5.78 9.93
N HIS A 143 13.78 -5.50 10.15
CA HIS A 143 12.94 -6.14 11.14
C HIS A 143 11.56 -6.41 10.55
N ALA A 144 10.86 -7.40 11.10
CA ALA A 144 9.47 -7.65 10.75
C ALA A 144 8.66 -8.09 11.97
N LEU A 145 7.38 -7.73 11.96
CA LEU A 145 6.35 -8.40 12.75
C LEU A 145 5.76 -9.51 11.89
N VAL A 146 5.79 -10.74 12.38
CA VAL A 146 5.43 -11.92 11.60
C VAL A 146 4.42 -12.76 12.35
N THR A 147 3.30 -13.12 11.70
CA THR A 147 2.39 -14.11 12.28
C THR A 147 2.90 -15.52 12.03
N ALA A 148 2.85 -16.35 13.08
CA ALA A 148 3.22 -17.76 13.04
C ALA A 148 2.29 -18.58 13.95
N THR A 149 2.15 -19.87 13.62
CA THR A 149 1.41 -20.84 14.44
C THR A 149 2.32 -21.42 15.51
N ALA A 150 1.99 -21.17 16.77
CA ALA A 150 2.60 -21.83 17.94
C ALA A 150 1.69 -22.98 18.44
N GLU A 151 2.19 -23.77 19.39
CA GLU A 151 1.41 -24.84 20.03
C GLU A 151 0.10 -24.34 20.67
N ASP A 152 0.12 -23.13 21.21
CA ASP A 152 -1.01 -22.50 21.89
C ASP A 152 -1.89 -21.61 21.00
N GLY A 153 -1.59 -21.54 19.70
CA GLY A 153 -2.38 -20.79 18.72
C GLY A 153 -1.55 -19.82 17.88
N ARG A 154 -2.22 -18.93 17.15
CA ARG A 154 -1.55 -17.93 16.33
C ARG A 154 -0.98 -16.85 17.22
N ARG A 155 0.27 -16.45 16.94
CA ARG A 155 0.95 -15.37 17.63
C ARG A 155 1.63 -14.44 16.66
N LEU A 156 1.93 -13.23 17.12
CA LEU A 156 2.77 -12.27 16.42
C LEU A 156 4.17 -12.27 17.04
N PHE A 157 5.19 -12.20 16.19
CA PHE A 157 6.58 -12.21 16.59
C PHE A 157 7.35 -11.06 15.97
N ALA A 158 8.17 -10.37 16.76
CA ALA A 158 9.21 -9.48 16.27
C ALA A 158 10.47 -10.29 15.96
N VAL A 159 10.99 -10.11 14.75
CA VAL A 159 12.22 -10.75 14.27
C VAL A 159 13.15 -9.73 13.63
N ARG A 160 14.46 -10.00 13.74
CA ARG A 160 15.47 -9.35 12.90
C ARG A 160 15.63 -10.15 11.60
N ILE A 161 15.52 -9.47 10.47
CA ILE A 161 15.71 -10.07 9.15
C ILE A 161 17.21 -10.15 8.87
N SER A 162 17.75 -11.37 8.88
CA SER A 162 19.17 -11.62 8.67
C SER A 162 19.39 -12.87 7.83
N PRO A 163 19.98 -12.75 6.63
CA PRO A 163 20.49 -13.90 5.89
C PRO A 163 21.62 -14.61 6.68
N PRO A 164 21.78 -15.94 6.57
CA PRO A 164 20.93 -16.86 5.80
C PRO A 164 19.68 -17.35 6.55
N ALA A 165 19.43 -16.89 7.78
CA ALA A 165 18.30 -17.38 8.59
C ALA A 165 16.93 -16.91 8.04
N CYS A 166 16.89 -15.75 7.39
CA CYS A 166 15.75 -15.24 6.65
C CYS A 166 16.16 -15.03 5.18
N GLU A 167 15.67 -15.89 4.29
CA GLU A 167 16.04 -15.85 2.87
C GLU A 167 14.83 -15.64 1.98
N PRO A 168 14.75 -14.52 1.24
CA PRO A 168 13.76 -14.35 0.18
C PRO A 168 13.89 -15.46 -0.86
N VAL A 169 12.77 -16.06 -1.24
CA VAL A 169 12.72 -17.14 -2.23
C VAL A 169 12.72 -16.52 -3.63
N ASP A 170 13.79 -16.74 -4.38
CA ASP A 170 13.92 -16.28 -5.76
C ASP A 170 12.76 -16.76 -6.65
N GLY A 171 12.22 -15.85 -7.45
CA GLY A 171 11.13 -16.16 -8.40
C GLY A 171 9.73 -16.29 -7.79
N SER A 172 9.57 -16.14 -6.47
CA SER A 172 8.25 -16.15 -5.80
C SER A 172 7.46 -14.85 -5.97
N TRP A 173 8.11 -13.77 -6.41
CA TRP A 173 7.46 -12.50 -6.76
C TRP A 173 7.72 -12.11 -8.21
N GLN A 174 6.77 -12.44 -9.09
CA GLN A 174 6.85 -12.20 -10.54
C GLN A 174 6.01 -10.99 -10.97
N ALA A 175 5.56 -10.18 -10.02
CA ALA A 175 4.60 -9.12 -10.26
C ALA A 175 5.23 -7.97 -11.08
N ILE A 176 4.53 -7.55 -12.13
CA ILE A 176 4.86 -6.34 -12.90
C ILE A 176 4.36 -5.10 -12.12
N GLY A 177 3.10 -5.12 -11.71
CA GLY A 177 2.55 -4.17 -10.76
C GLY A 177 3.03 -4.49 -9.35
N MET A 178 3.32 -3.46 -8.57
CA MET A 178 3.90 -3.56 -7.22
C MET A 178 5.26 -4.26 -7.22
N ALA A 179 5.99 -4.28 -8.35
CA ALA A 179 7.32 -4.87 -8.43
C ALA A 179 8.28 -4.26 -7.40
N GLY A 180 8.20 -2.94 -7.20
CA GLY A 180 9.04 -2.20 -6.25
C GLY A 180 8.77 -2.54 -4.78
N SER A 181 7.56 -3.03 -4.45
CA SER A 181 7.19 -3.42 -3.09
C SER A 181 7.98 -4.63 -2.58
N ASP A 182 8.62 -5.38 -3.49
CA ASP A 182 9.50 -6.50 -3.15
C ASP A 182 8.85 -7.44 -2.15
N THR A 183 7.79 -8.13 -2.61
CA THR A 183 6.92 -8.96 -1.77
C THR A 183 7.10 -10.47 -2.06
N PRO A 184 8.33 -11.01 -2.14
CA PRO A 184 8.53 -12.46 -2.27
C PRO A 184 8.11 -13.19 -1.00
N ASP A 185 8.02 -14.51 -1.12
CA ASP A 185 7.98 -15.38 0.04
C ASP A 185 9.37 -15.39 0.69
N VAL A 186 9.44 -15.56 2.01
CA VAL A 186 10.69 -15.62 2.78
C VAL A 186 10.74 -16.91 3.56
N ARG A 187 11.83 -17.66 3.40
CA ARG A 187 12.15 -18.88 4.15
C ARG A 187 12.77 -18.49 5.48
N PHE A 188 12.25 -19.06 6.56
CA PHE A 188 12.75 -18.92 7.92
C PHE A 188 13.39 -20.24 8.33
N THR A 189 14.63 -20.19 8.80
CA THR A 189 15.37 -21.35 9.32
C THR A 189 15.96 -20.99 10.66
N ALA A 190 15.40 -21.59 11.72
CA ALA A 190 15.78 -21.40 13.10
C ALA A 190 15.93 -19.93 13.52
N VAL A 191 14.96 -19.08 13.16
CA VAL A 191 15.04 -17.63 13.38
C VAL A 191 14.65 -17.29 14.82
N PRO A 192 15.54 -16.69 15.62
CA PRO A 192 15.19 -16.24 16.97
C PRO A 192 14.12 -15.14 16.90
N ALA A 193 13.13 -15.24 17.78
CA ALA A 193 11.96 -14.38 17.75
C ALA A 193 11.50 -13.97 19.15
N THR A 194 10.93 -12.76 19.24
CA THR A 194 10.29 -12.25 20.45
C THR A 194 8.79 -12.19 20.23
N ALA A 195 8.00 -12.84 21.09
CA ALA A 195 6.54 -12.73 21.03
C ALA A 195 6.10 -11.28 21.31
N VAL A 196 5.13 -10.79 20.54
CA VAL A 196 4.54 -9.45 20.68
C VAL A 196 3.06 -9.60 20.98
N GLY A 197 2.65 -9.18 22.17
CA GLY A 197 1.29 -9.40 22.68
C GLY A 197 0.97 -10.88 23.00
N ASP A 198 -0.29 -11.10 23.35
CA ASP A 198 -0.82 -12.43 23.67
C ASP A 198 -1.22 -13.24 22.42
N VAL A 199 -1.70 -14.47 22.62
CA VAL A 199 -2.28 -15.31 21.56
C VAL A 199 -3.43 -14.56 20.88
N GLU A 200 -3.48 -14.60 19.53
CA GLU A 200 -4.43 -13.88 18.67
C GLU A 200 -4.45 -12.33 18.80
N ALA A 201 -3.65 -11.72 19.69
CA ALA A 201 -3.74 -10.30 20.03
C ALA A 201 -3.62 -9.36 18.82
N TYR A 202 -2.85 -9.75 17.80
CA TYR A 202 -2.68 -8.97 16.58
C TYR A 202 -3.99 -8.73 15.81
N LEU A 203 -4.88 -9.74 15.75
CA LEU A 203 -6.11 -9.69 14.97
C LEU A 203 -7.29 -9.11 15.76
N THR A 204 -7.26 -9.23 17.09
CA THR A 204 -8.34 -8.79 17.97
C THR A 204 -8.19 -7.32 18.40
N ARG A 205 -7.03 -6.70 18.17
CA ARG A 205 -6.78 -5.30 18.50
C ARG A 205 -7.62 -4.34 17.62
N PRO A 206 -8.20 -3.25 18.16
CA PRO A 206 -8.88 -2.22 17.37
C PRO A 206 -7.99 -1.64 16.27
N GLY A 207 -6.70 -1.46 16.57
CA GLY A 207 -5.74 -0.94 15.60
C GLY A 207 -5.58 -1.78 14.33
N PHE A 208 -5.97 -3.06 14.31
CA PHE A 208 -6.00 -3.87 13.08
C PHE A 208 -6.99 -3.30 12.07
N GLN A 209 -8.16 -2.85 12.55
CA GLN A 209 -9.18 -2.20 11.73
C GLN A 209 -8.72 -0.81 11.28
N HIS A 210 -8.07 -0.05 12.16
CA HIS A 210 -7.54 1.28 11.85
C HIS A 210 -6.41 1.22 10.80
N GLY A 211 -5.48 0.28 10.95
CA GLY A 211 -4.41 0.01 9.97
C GLY A 211 -5.00 -0.36 8.61
N GLY A 212 -6.07 -1.16 8.59
CA GLY A 212 -6.80 -1.49 7.37
C GLY A 212 -7.33 -0.27 6.61
N ILE A 213 -7.74 0.79 7.31
CA ILE A 213 -8.16 2.06 6.67
C ILE A 213 -6.93 2.86 6.18
N GLY A 214 -5.81 2.79 6.89
CA GLY A 214 -4.53 3.35 6.43
C GLY A 214 -4.08 2.78 5.07
N VAL A 215 -4.23 1.47 4.86
CA VAL A 215 -4.00 0.84 3.55
C VAL A 215 -4.93 1.44 2.48
N ALA A 216 -6.19 1.68 2.81
CA ALA A 216 -7.14 2.31 1.88
C ALA A 216 -6.74 3.76 1.54
N ALA A 217 -6.19 4.52 2.48
CA ALA A 217 -5.64 5.84 2.20
C ALA A 217 -4.49 5.78 1.16
N CYS A 218 -3.67 4.73 1.17
CA CYS A 218 -2.67 4.49 0.12
C CYS A 218 -3.34 4.21 -1.24
N TRP A 219 -4.39 3.40 -1.29
CA TRP A 219 -5.13 3.15 -2.54
C TRP A 219 -5.72 4.44 -3.12
N TYR A 220 -6.28 5.30 -2.27
CA TYR A 220 -6.76 6.62 -2.67
C TYR A 220 -5.65 7.49 -3.28
N GLY A 221 -4.46 7.53 -2.67
CA GLY A 221 -3.30 8.21 -3.25
C GLY A 221 -2.89 7.64 -4.62
N GLY A 222 -2.95 6.32 -4.78
CA GLY A 222 -2.73 5.67 -6.08
C GLY A 222 -3.77 6.07 -7.13
N ALA A 223 -5.05 6.14 -6.76
CA ALA A 223 -6.11 6.62 -7.64
C ALA A 223 -5.84 8.06 -8.10
N ARG A 224 -5.44 8.95 -7.18
CA ARG A 224 -5.04 10.33 -7.53
C ARG A 224 -3.88 10.37 -8.53
N ALA A 225 -2.88 9.49 -8.35
CA ALA A 225 -1.75 9.39 -9.26
C ALA A 225 -2.14 8.94 -10.68
N VAL A 226 -3.13 8.05 -10.80
CA VAL A 226 -3.68 7.59 -12.08
C VAL A 226 -4.51 8.69 -12.76
N VAL A 227 -5.33 9.41 -12.00
CA VAL A 227 -6.22 10.48 -12.51
C VAL A 227 -5.47 11.67 -13.10
N ARG A 228 -4.23 11.92 -12.67
CA ARG A 228 -3.39 13.02 -13.17
C ARG A 228 -3.33 13.08 -14.71
N THR A 229 -3.17 11.93 -15.36
CA THR A 229 -3.10 11.85 -16.83
C THR A 229 -4.41 12.32 -17.49
N LEU A 230 -5.57 11.99 -16.91
CA LEU A 230 -6.86 12.47 -17.41
C LEU A 230 -7.04 13.97 -17.15
N ARG A 231 -6.61 14.48 -15.98
CA ARG A 231 -6.66 15.91 -15.68
C ARG A 231 -5.81 16.73 -16.67
N GLU A 232 -4.62 16.26 -17.02
CA GLU A 232 -3.76 16.87 -18.03
C GLU A 232 -4.40 16.85 -19.42
N ALA A 233 -5.02 15.74 -19.81
CA ALA A 233 -5.73 15.62 -21.08
C ALA A 233 -6.92 16.60 -21.17
N ALA A 234 -7.76 16.65 -20.14
CA ALA A 234 -8.91 17.55 -20.07
C ALA A 234 -8.49 19.04 -20.11
N ALA A 235 -7.40 19.40 -19.41
CA ALA A 235 -6.88 20.76 -19.42
C ALA A 235 -6.29 21.18 -20.78
N GLY A 236 -5.72 20.22 -21.53
CA GLY A 236 -5.08 20.49 -22.82
C GLY A 236 -6.07 20.73 -23.97
N ARG A 237 -7.26 20.09 -23.92
CA ARG A 237 -8.28 20.26 -24.95
C ARG A 237 -9.68 19.98 -24.38
N PRO A 238 -10.60 20.96 -24.42
CA PRO A 238 -11.99 20.73 -24.06
C PRO A 238 -12.62 19.63 -24.93
N ASP A 239 -13.21 18.64 -24.29
CA ASP A 239 -13.90 17.53 -24.91
C ASP A 239 -14.99 17.00 -23.96
N PRO A 240 -16.28 17.06 -24.34
CA PRO A 240 -17.38 16.70 -23.43
C PRO A 240 -17.31 15.28 -22.86
N HIS A 241 -16.73 14.33 -23.60
CA HIS A 241 -16.60 12.95 -23.14
C HIS A 241 -15.48 12.82 -22.10
N THR A 242 -14.33 13.43 -22.35
CA THR A 242 -13.22 13.56 -21.40
C THR A 242 -13.67 14.26 -20.12
N ASP A 243 -14.42 15.37 -20.25
CA ASP A 243 -14.97 16.13 -19.12
C ASP A 243 -15.97 15.30 -18.31
N ALA A 244 -16.83 14.51 -18.98
CA ALA A 244 -17.78 13.62 -18.30
C ALA A 244 -17.06 12.50 -17.51
N HIS A 245 -15.98 11.94 -18.06
CA HIS A 245 -15.15 10.97 -17.34
C HIS A 245 -14.50 11.60 -16.11
N LEU A 246 -13.93 12.80 -16.26
CA LEU A 246 -13.28 13.52 -15.17
C LEU A 246 -14.29 13.89 -14.08
N GLY A 247 -15.47 14.41 -14.43
CA GLY A 247 -16.51 14.77 -13.47
C GLY A 247 -17.01 13.58 -12.65
N HIS A 248 -17.18 12.41 -13.27
CA HIS A 248 -17.56 11.20 -12.52
C HIS A 248 -16.45 10.76 -11.54
N ILE A 249 -15.19 10.79 -11.99
CA ILE A 249 -14.05 10.48 -11.13
C ILE A 249 -13.95 11.45 -9.97
N ASP A 250 -14.09 12.75 -10.23
CA ASP A 250 -13.99 13.81 -9.22
C ASP A 250 -15.03 13.62 -8.11
N MET A 251 -16.30 13.37 -8.48
CA MET A 251 -17.37 13.03 -7.54
C MET A 251 -17.02 11.81 -6.67
N ARG A 252 -16.45 10.76 -7.26
CA ARG A 252 -16.08 9.53 -6.52
C ARG A 252 -14.91 9.76 -5.58
N LEU A 253 -13.87 10.47 -6.02
CA LEU A 253 -12.72 10.81 -5.18
C LEU A 253 -13.11 11.76 -4.04
N HIS A 254 -14.02 12.70 -4.28
CA HIS A 254 -14.57 13.56 -3.24
C HIS A 254 -15.33 12.75 -2.18
N ALA A 255 -16.14 11.75 -2.59
CA ALA A 255 -16.81 10.86 -1.66
C ALA A 255 -15.82 10.04 -0.81
N VAL A 256 -14.74 9.54 -1.41
CA VAL A 256 -13.66 8.84 -0.70
C VAL A 256 -12.98 9.76 0.32
N GLU A 257 -12.64 10.99 -0.07
CA GLU A 257 -12.01 11.97 0.82
C GLU A 257 -12.89 12.26 2.04
N ALA A 258 -14.18 12.51 1.83
CA ALA A 258 -15.14 12.74 2.91
C ALA A 258 -15.24 11.53 3.87
N VAL A 259 -15.29 10.32 3.33
CA VAL A 259 -15.38 9.09 4.14
C VAL A 259 -14.09 8.79 4.88
N LEU A 260 -12.92 9.04 4.30
CA LEU A 260 -11.62 8.92 4.99
C LEU A 260 -11.50 9.94 6.13
N ALA A 261 -11.91 11.19 5.91
CA ALA A 261 -11.91 12.23 6.92
C ALA A 261 -12.85 11.90 8.09
N GLN A 262 -14.06 11.43 7.78
CA GLN A 262 -15.00 10.95 8.80
C GLN A 262 -14.43 9.76 9.57
N ALA A 263 -13.88 8.76 8.87
CA ALA A 263 -13.31 7.59 9.52
C ALA A 263 -12.16 7.97 10.46
N ALA A 264 -11.28 8.90 10.05
CA ALA A 264 -10.23 9.41 10.91
C ALA A 264 -10.76 10.06 12.19
N ALA A 265 -11.77 10.95 12.07
CA ALA A 265 -12.39 11.60 13.21
C ALA A 265 -13.04 10.58 14.16
N GLU A 266 -13.74 9.59 13.63
CA GLU A 266 -14.36 8.55 14.44
C GLU A 266 -13.34 7.60 15.09
N ILE A 267 -12.16 7.39 14.47
CA ILE A 267 -11.05 6.62 15.08
C ILE A 267 -10.46 7.40 16.26
N ASP A 268 -10.26 8.70 16.09
CA ASP A 268 -9.72 9.56 17.15
C ASP A 268 -10.72 9.74 18.32
N GLN A 269 -12.03 9.63 18.07
CA GLN A 269 -13.07 9.69 19.11
C GLN A 269 -13.22 8.39 19.91
N ASP A 270 -13.00 7.23 19.29
CA ASP A 270 -13.12 5.91 19.93
C ASP A 270 -11.94 5.00 19.55
N PRO A 271 -10.71 5.31 20.02
CA PRO A 271 -9.50 4.67 19.55
C PRO A 271 -9.34 3.22 20.02
N ILE A 272 -10.07 2.82 21.07
CA ILE A 272 -10.07 1.45 21.60
C ILE A 272 -11.36 0.68 21.24
N ASP A 273 -12.18 1.23 20.34
CA ASP A 273 -13.42 0.64 19.82
C ASP A 273 -14.42 0.20 20.90
N LEU A 274 -14.64 1.02 21.94
CA LEU A 274 -15.66 0.74 22.97
C LEU A 274 -17.07 0.65 22.36
N GLY A 275 -17.31 1.38 21.26
CA GLY A 275 -18.57 1.36 20.53
C GLY A 275 -18.76 0.11 19.65
N GLY A 276 -17.71 -0.69 19.41
CA GLY A 276 -17.74 -1.88 18.56
C GLY A 276 -18.02 -1.57 17.08
N GLY A 277 -17.60 -0.39 16.60
CA GLY A 277 -17.84 0.11 15.26
C GLY A 277 -16.66 -0.03 14.29
N ALA A 278 -15.46 -0.32 14.77
CA ALA A 278 -14.23 -0.25 13.96
C ALA A 278 -14.24 -1.23 12.79
N ARG A 279 -14.70 -2.46 13.00
CA ARG A 279 -14.81 -3.47 11.92
C ARG A 279 -15.77 -3.04 10.81
N LEU A 280 -16.95 -2.57 11.19
CA LEU A 280 -17.96 -2.09 10.23
C LEU A 280 -17.45 -0.86 9.46
N ARG A 281 -16.82 0.09 10.16
CA ARG A 281 -16.18 1.27 9.56
C ARG A 281 -15.10 0.87 8.56
N SER A 282 -14.17 0.00 8.96
CA SER A 282 -13.08 -0.49 8.13
C SER A 282 -13.58 -1.13 6.84
N LEU A 283 -14.55 -2.05 6.91
CA LEU A 283 -15.14 -2.69 5.73
C LEU A 283 -15.80 -1.68 4.78
N ARG A 284 -16.58 -0.73 5.30
CA ARG A 284 -17.24 0.31 4.49
C ARG A 284 -16.23 1.19 3.76
N VAL A 285 -15.23 1.69 4.48
CA VAL A 285 -14.21 2.59 3.92
C VAL A 285 -13.39 1.84 2.87
N ARG A 286 -12.88 0.64 3.19
CA ARG A 286 -12.07 -0.16 2.27
C ARG A 286 -12.85 -0.53 1.00
N ALA A 287 -14.13 -0.91 1.13
CA ALA A 287 -14.97 -1.23 -0.02
C ALA A 287 -15.22 -0.01 -0.92
N LEU A 288 -15.56 1.15 -0.35
CA LEU A 288 -15.77 2.37 -1.11
C LEU A 288 -14.51 2.81 -1.87
N VAL A 289 -13.36 2.77 -1.18
CA VAL A 289 -12.09 3.17 -1.78
C VAL A 289 -11.70 2.22 -2.91
N GLU A 290 -11.87 0.91 -2.71
CA GLU A 290 -11.59 -0.07 -3.77
C GLU A 290 -12.50 0.11 -4.99
N ASP A 291 -13.82 0.30 -4.79
CA ASP A 291 -14.78 0.62 -5.86
C ASP A 291 -14.36 1.88 -6.65
N ALA A 292 -14.00 2.95 -5.93
CA ALA A 292 -13.53 4.19 -6.54
C ALA A 292 -12.23 4.01 -7.34
N CYS A 293 -11.27 3.21 -6.84
CA CYS A 293 -10.04 2.91 -7.55
C CYS A 293 -10.31 2.12 -8.84
N THR A 294 -11.21 1.13 -8.78
CA THR A 294 -11.62 0.33 -9.94
C THR A 294 -12.30 1.20 -11.01
N GLU A 295 -13.17 2.12 -10.60
CA GLU A 295 -13.79 3.10 -11.50
C GLU A 295 -12.77 4.07 -12.11
N VAL A 296 -11.80 4.53 -11.34
CA VAL A 296 -10.70 5.38 -11.82
C VAL A 296 -9.89 4.66 -12.90
N LEU A 297 -9.41 3.44 -12.63
CA LEU A 297 -8.64 2.64 -13.59
C LEU A 297 -9.43 2.47 -14.90
N THR A 298 -10.71 2.10 -14.80
CA THR A 298 -11.58 1.88 -15.95
C THR A 298 -11.81 3.16 -16.75
N ARG A 299 -12.14 4.27 -16.08
CA ARG A 299 -12.53 5.51 -16.76
C ARG A 299 -11.35 6.26 -17.34
N VAL A 300 -10.21 6.30 -16.64
CA VAL A 300 -8.99 6.90 -17.20
C VAL A 300 -8.57 6.15 -18.45
N GLY A 301 -8.52 4.82 -18.42
CA GLY A 301 -8.18 4.02 -19.61
C GLY A 301 -9.14 4.24 -20.79
N ARG A 302 -10.46 4.34 -20.54
CA ARG A 302 -11.46 4.64 -21.58
C ARG A 302 -11.29 6.05 -22.17
N ALA A 303 -11.01 7.04 -21.32
CA ALA A 303 -10.91 8.43 -21.75
C ALA A 303 -9.60 8.75 -22.48
N THR A 304 -8.49 8.13 -22.07
CA THR A 304 -7.16 8.45 -22.63
C THR A 304 -6.65 7.45 -23.66
N GLY A 305 -7.30 6.29 -23.77
CA GLY A 305 -6.88 5.18 -24.64
C GLY A 305 -5.53 4.58 -24.23
N ALA A 306 -4.94 3.80 -25.15
CA ALA A 306 -3.69 3.09 -24.91
C ALA A 306 -2.43 3.99 -24.85
N GLY A 307 -2.51 5.22 -25.37
CA GLY A 307 -1.36 6.12 -25.52
C GLY A 307 -0.55 6.29 -24.22
N PRO A 308 -1.14 6.78 -23.12
CA PRO A 308 -0.42 6.93 -21.86
C PRO A 308 0.10 5.62 -21.27
N LEU A 309 -0.60 4.50 -21.47
CA LEU A 309 -0.14 3.17 -21.02
C LEU A 309 1.12 2.71 -21.76
N CYS A 310 1.32 3.16 -23.01
CA CYS A 310 2.44 2.77 -23.85
C CYS A 310 3.60 3.78 -23.87
N HIS A 311 3.33 5.04 -23.52
CA HIS A 311 4.27 6.15 -23.72
C HIS A 311 4.54 7.01 -22.48
N ASP A 312 3.87 6.74 -21.35
CA ASP A 312 4.16 7.33 -20.04
C ASP A 312 4.44 6.21 -19.04
N VAL A 313 5.74 5.99 -18.76
CA VAL A 313 6.20 4.95 -17.82
C VAL A 313 5.63 5.15 -16.42
N ARG A 314 5.44 6.40 -15.97
CA ARG A 314 4.89 6.67 -14.64
C ARG A 314 3.41 6.33 -14.59
N HIS A 315 2.64 6.71 -15.61
CA HIS A 315 1.23 6.34 -15.69
C HIS A 315 1.05 4.81 -15.78
N ALA A 316 1.81 4.14 -16.66
CA ALA A 316 1.75 2.70 -16.81
C ALA A 316 2.07 1.96 -15.50
N ARG A 317 3.10 2.39 -14.76
CA ARG A 317 3.42 1.85 -13.43
C ARG A 317 2.31 2.12 -12.41
N ASN A 318 1.78 3.34 -12.33
CA ASN A 318 0.69 3.65 -11.40
C ASN A 318 -0.54 2.76 -11.64
N VAL A 319 -0.91 2.53 -12.90
CA VAL A 319 -2.03 1.65 -13.27
C VAL A 319 -1.74 0.20 -12.86
N ALA A 320 -0.56 -0.33 -13.18
CA ALA A 320 -0.17 -1.69 -12.84
C ALA A 320 -0.11 -1.91 -11.32
N ASP A 321 0.53 -0.98 -10.60
CA ASP A 321 0.68 -1.01 -9.15
C ASP A 321 -0.68 -0.93 -8.45
N LEU A 322 -1.53 0.03 -8.84
CA LEU A 322 -2.85 0.19 -8.22
C LEU A 322 -3.72 -1.05 -8.44
N THR A 323 -3.69 -1.63 -9.65
CA THR A 323 -4.43 -2.85 -9.99
C THR A 323 -4.08 -4.01 -9.05
N VAL A 324 -2.80 -4.17 -8.69
CA VAL A 324 -2.36 -5.20 -7.75
C VAL A 324 -2.69 -4.80 -6.31
N TYR A 325 -2.41 -3.56 -5.90
CA TYR A 325 -2.50 -3.17 -4.50
C TYR A 325 -3.94 -3.21 -3.95
N ILE A 326 -4.94 -2.85 -4.77
CA ILE A 326 -6.35 -2.92 -4.34
C ILE A 326 -6.85 -4.35 -4.15
N ARG A 327 -6.14 -5.39 -4.61
CA ARG A 327 -6.50 -6.80 -4.35
C ARG A 327 -6.16 -7.26 -2.93
N GLN A 328 -5.61 -6.39 -2.09
CA GLN A 328 -5.64 -6.58 -0.64
C GLN A 328 -7.04 -6.37 -0.04
N HIS A 329 -7.98 -5.78 -0.79
CA HIS A 329 -9.41 -5.95 -0.52
C HIS A 329 -9.83 -7.36 -0.97
N HIS A 330 -10.47 -8.15 -0.11
CA HIS A 330 -10.91 -9.50 -0.43
C HIS A 330 -12.25 -9.53 -1.21
N ALA A 331 -12.53 -8.44 -1.94
CA ALA A 331 -13.68 -8.27 -2.84
C ALA A 331 -15.00 -8.78 -2.21
N GLU A 332 -15.68 -9.71 -2.86
CA GLU A 332 -16.99 -10.21 -2.46
C GLU A 332 -16.98 -10.86 -1.07
N ARG A 333 -15.84 -11.37 -0.59
CA ARG A 333 -15.74 -11.90 0.78
C ARG A 333 -15.91 -10.79 1.81
N ASN A 334 -15.25 -9.64 1.60
CA ASN A 334 -15.42 -8.49 2.49
C ASN A 334 -16.81 -7.84 2.33
N LEU A 335 -17.38 -7.82 1.12
CA LEU A 335 -18.74 -7.33 0.92
C LEU A 335 -19.80 -8.24 1.56
N ALA A 336 -19.63 -9.56 1.52
CA ALA A 336 -20.51 -10.51 2.19
C ALA A 336 -20.46 -10.35 3.71
N GLU A 337 -19.26 -10.16 4.27
CA GLU A 337 -19.06 -9.84 5.68
C GLU A 337 -19.75 -8.52 6.07
N LEU A 338 -19.55 -7.45 5.27
CA LEU A 338 -20.22 -6.17 5.47
C LEU A 338 -21.75 -6.33 5.44
N GLY A 339 -22.28 -7.05 4.45
CA GLY A 339 -23.72 -7.33 4.35
C GLY A 339 -24.26 -8.08 5.56
N ALA A 340 -23.51 -9.05 6.07
CA ALA A 340 -23.86 -9.79 7.28
C ALA A 340 -23.93 -8.89 8.52
N LEU A 341 -22.92 -8.01 8.71
CA LEU A 341 -22.89 -7.06 9.83
C LEU A 341 -24.03 -6.05 9.77
N VAL A 342 -24.38 -5.57 8.58
CA VAL A 342 -25.50 -4.63 8.38
C VAL A 342 -26.85 -5.30 8.66
N ALA A 343 -27.02 -6.55 8.21
CA ALA A 343 -28.28 -7.28 8.40
C ALA A 343 -28.50 -7.75 9.83
N ARG A 344 -27.42 -8.04 10.57
CA ARG A 344 -27.45 -8.66 11.91
C ARG A 344 -26.50 -7.94 12.88
N PRO A 345 -26.79 -6.68 13.25
CA PRO A 345 -25.88 -5.85 14.04
C PRO A 345 -25.65 -6.35 15.48
N ASN A 346 -26.55 -7.18 16.01
CA ASN A 346 -26.49 -7.68 17.39
C ASN A 346 -25.80 -9.04 17.55
N GLU A 347 -25.48 -9.74 16.45
CA GLU A 347 -24.83 -11.06 16.49
C GLU A 347 -23.30 -10.99 16.29
N ALA A 348 -22.78 -9.79 16.05
CA ALA A 348 -21.36 -9.55 15.75
C ALA A 348 -20.64 -8.69 16.80
N ARG A 349 -21.31 -8.43 17.94
CA ARG A 349 -20.71 -7.84 19.15
C ARG A 349 -20.18 -8.93 20.06
#